data_AF-A0A973NLC4-F1
#
_entry.id   AF-A0A973NLC4-F1
#
_cell.length_a   1.000
_cell.length_b   1.000
_cell.length_c   1.000
_cell.angle_alpha   90.00
_cell.angle_beta   90.00
_cell.angle_gamma   90.00
#
_symmetry.space_group_name_H-M   'P 1'
#
loop_
_entity.id
_entity.type
_entity.pdbx_description
1 polymer ?
#
loop_
_entity_poly.entity_id
_entity_poly.type
_entity_poly.pdbx_seq_one_letter_code
_entity_poly.pdbx_strand_id
1 'polypeptide(L)'
;MSWRRQAVYVGLALSLVSPILAPQLLAFPYSGRVGAHRVYSEYPIKPELGLIIGKADALAGRSPIASPVENQPIFLTNGGWRWKLLALSSQGGFALSRTLIETIVVNRSNADQDSVFNGASVARDRSLSGTLAHEMTHTAIRKHFGLLADARYPAWVREGYCDYVAGSGSLSDAEAEKLIAAKEYPPALAYWRGRKRVETELRRNGGSADALFAGAGA
;
A
#
# COMPACT_ATOMS: atom_id res chain seq x y z
N MET A 1 -26.77 11.35 -30.99
CA MET A 1 -26.38 9.97 -30.61
C MET A 1 -27.62 9.26 -30.06
N SER A 2 -27.95 8.03 -30.50
CA SER A 2 -29.17 7.36 -30.03
C SER A 2 -28.99 6.82 -28.60
N TRP A 3 -30.08 6.81 -27.82
CA TRP A 3 -30.08 6.36 -26.42
C TRP A 3 -29.50 4.95 -26.23
N ARG A 4 -29.69 4.06 -27.22
CA ARG A 4 -29.11 2.71 -27.24
C ARG A 4 -27.59 2.72 -27.29
N ARG A 5 -26.98 3.65 -28.05
CA ARG A 5 -25.52 3.79 -28.10
C ARG A 5 -24.99 4.34 -26.77
N GLN A 6 -25.66 5.31 -26.16
CA GLN A 6 -25.30 5.82 -24.83
C GLN A 6 -25.40 4.74 -23.75
N ALA A 7 -26.47 3.94 -23.75
CA ALA A 7 -26.63 2.82 -22.82
C ALA A 7 -25.53 1.75 -22.99
N VAL A 8 -25.11 1.45 -24.22
CA VAL A 8 -23.99 0.56 -24.51
C VAL A 8 -22.67 1.14 -23.98
N TYR A 9 -22.38 2.42 -24.21
CA TYR A 9 -21.16 3.05 -23.71
C TYR A 9 -21.12 3.14 -22.18
N VAL A 10 -22.26 3.44 -21.53
CA VAL A 10 -22.37 3.44 -20.07
C VAL A 10 -22.19 2.03 -19.52
N GLY A 11 -22.80 1.02 -20.13
CA GLY A 11 -22.63 -0.38 -19.72
C GLY A 11 -21.18 -0.87 -19.86
N LEU A 12 -20.50 -0.49 -20.95
CA LEU A 12 -19.07 -0.75 -21.15
C LEU A 12 -18.21 -0.03 -20.12
N ALA A 13 -18.45 1.25 -19.87
CA ALA A 13 -17.72 2.03 -18.88
C ALA A 13 -17.90 1.45 -17.46
N LEU A 14 -19.12 1.09 -17.07
CA LEU A 14 -19.40 0.45 -15.77
C LEU A 14 -18.72 -0.92 -15.66
N SER A 15 -18.70 -1.70 -16.74
CA SER A 15 -17.99 -2.99 -16.78
C SER A 15 -16.47 -2.84 -16.65
N LEU A 16 -15.91 -1.74 -17.16
CA LEU A 16 -14.48 -1.45 -17.05
C LEU A 16 -14.07 -0.90 -15.67
N VAL A 17 -14.98 -0.19 -14.99
CA VAL A 17 -14.74 0.36 -13.64
C VAL A 17 -15.09 -0.65 -12.54
N SER A 18 -15.98 -1.61 -12.79
CA SER A 18 -16.42 -2.57 -11.77
C SER A 18 -15.29 -3.38 -11.11
N PRO A 19 -14.23 -3.82 -11.83
CA PRO A 19 -13.14 -4.56 -11.17
C PRO A 19 -12.28 -3.69 -10.26
N ILE A 20 -12.27 -2.38 -10.46
CA ILE A 20 -11.58 -1.42 -9.61
C ILE A 20 -12.32 -1.28 -8.28
N LEU A 21 -13.65 -1.24 -8.32
CA LEU A 21 -14.52 -1.06 -7.15
C LEU A 21 -14.87 -2.38 -6.45
N ALA A 22 -14.84 -3.50 -7.18
CA ALA A 22 -15.11 -4.84 -6.67
C ALA A 22 -14.07 -5.86 -7.22
N PRO A 23 -12.81 -5.81 -6.75
CA PRO A 23 -11.75 -6.68 -7.25
C PRO A 23 -12.04 -8.19 -7.13
N GLN A 24 -12.91 -8.58 -6.20
CA GLN A 24 -13.39 -9.95 -6.03
C GLN A 24 -14.08 -10.52 -7.28
N LEU A 25 -14.61 -9.67 -8.16
CA LEU A 25 -15.20 -10.08 -9.45
C LEU A 25 -14.17 -10.64 -10.44
N LEU A 26 -12.87 -10.45 -10.19
CA LEU A 26 -11.79 -10.99 -11.02
C LEU A 26 -11.51 -12.48 -10.79
N ALA A 27 -12.42 -13.19 -10.10
CA ALA A 27 -12.36 -14.64 -9.89
C ALA A 27 -10.99 -15.09 -9.36
N PHE A 28 -10.62 -14.62 -8.17
CA PHE A 28 -9.45 -15.13 -7.45
C PHE A 28 -9.71 -16.60 -7.07
N PRO A 29 -8.83 -17.54 -7.44
CA PRO A 29 -9.05 -18.97 -7.24
C PRO A 29 -9.07 -19.39 -5.78
N TYR A 30 -8.44 -18.63 -4.89
CA TYR A 30 -8.42 -18.89 -3.45
C TYR A 30 -8.97 -17.69 -2.70
N SER A 31 -9.79 -17.95 -1.69
CA SER A 31 -10.23 -16.92 -0.75
C SER A 31 -10.47 -17.52 0.62
N GLY A 32 -10.33 -16.69 1.66
CA GLY A 32 -10.49 -17.12 3.03
C GLY A 32 -10.43 -15.97 4.01
N ARG A 33 -10.63 -16.28 5.29
CA ARG A 33 -10.40 -15.35 6.39
C ARG A 33 -9.04 -15.66 7.01
N VAL A 34 -8.21 -14.64 7.16
CA VAL A 34 -6.89 -14.73 7.82
C VAL A 34 -6.81 -13.59 8.83
N GLY A 35 -6.80 -13.94 10.11
CA GLY A 35 -6.96 -12.96 11.19
C GLY A 35 -8.27 -12.17 11.06
N ALA A 36 -8.18 -10.84 11.10
CA ALA A 36 -9.31 -9.94 10.90
C ALA A 36 -9.65 -9.71 9.42
N HIS A 37 -8.82 -10.20 8.48
CA HIS A 37 -8.89 -9.82 7.06
C HIS A 37 -9.55 -10.88 6.21
N ARG A 38 -10.28 -10.42 5.18
CA ARG A 38 -10.68 -11.27 4.06
C ARG A 38 -9.58 -11.24 3.01
N VAL A 39 -9.04 -12.40 2.68
CA VAL A 39 -7.96 -12.55 1.70
C VAL A 39 -8.51 -13.20 0.43
N TYR A 40 -8.12 -12.66 -0.72
CA TYR A 40 -8.30 -13.22 -2.04
C TYR A 40 -6.92 -13.41 -2.66
N SER A 41 -6.62 -14.58 -3.22
CA SER A 41 -5.28 -14.91 -3.68
C SER A 41 -5.27 -15.69 -5.00
N GLU A 42 -4.27 -15.42 -5.83
CA GLU A 42 -3.99 -16.19 -7.05
C GLU A 42 -3.30 -17.53 -6.76
N TYR A 43 -2.80 -17.73 -5.55
CA TYR A 43 -2.12 -18.93 -5.07
C TYR A 43 -2.73 -19.43 -3.74
N PRO A 44 -2.55 -20.71 -3.38
CA PRO A 44 -3.14 -21.27 -2.16
C PRO A 44 -2.80 -20.44 -0.92
N ILE A 45 -3.81 -20.20 -0.08
CA ILE A 45 -3.62 -19.53 1.21
C ILE A 45 -3.04 -20.55 2.18
N LYS A 46 -1.79 -20.34 2.59
CA LYS A 46 -1.08 -21.21 3.54
C LYS A 46 -1.04 -20.59 4.95
N PRO A 47 -0.81 -21.39 6.01
CA PRO A 47 -0.77 -20.88 7.39
C PRO A 47 0.23 -19.75 7.63
N GLU A 48 1.35 -19.74 6.91
CA GLU A 48 2.42 -18.73 6.99
C GLU A 48 1.89 -17.32 6.72
N LEU A 49 0.87 -17.19 5.86
CA LEU A 49 0.23 -15.90 5.59
C LEU A 49 -0.40 -15.30 6.85
N GLY A 50 -0.89 -16.14 7.77
CA GLY A 50 -1.41 -15.69 9.06
C GLY A 50 -0.35 -14.99 9.92
N LEU A 51 0.88 -15.50 9.92
CA LEU A 51 2.00 -14.89 10.63
C LEU A 51 2.40 -13.54 10.00
N ILE A 52 2.41 -13.47 8.67
CA ILE A 52 2.73 -12.26 7.92
C ILE A 52 1.68 -11.17 8.16
N ILE A 53 0.39 -11.51 8.07
CA ILE A 53 -0.70 -10.55 8.33
C ILE A 53 -0.68 -10.11 9.79
N GLY A 54 -0.51 -11.04 10.74
CA GLY A 54 -0.40 -10.68 12.16
C GLY A 54 0.79 -9.76 12.46
N LYS A 55 1.93 -9.96 11.77
CA LYS A 55 3.09 -9.05 11.84
C LYS A 55 2.76 -7.67 11.24
N ALA A 56 2.06 -7.62 10.12
CA ALA A 56 1.61 -6.36 9.50
C ALA A 56 0.68 -5.57 10.44
N ASP A 57 -0.31 -6.26 11.04
CA ASP A 57 -1.23 -5.68 12.02
C ASP A 57 -0.47 -5.12 13.23
N ALA A 58 0.49 -5.89 13.76
CA ALA A 58 1.31 -5.46 14.88
C ALA A 58 2.21 -4.25 14.56
N LEU A 59 2.68 -4.12 13.31
CA LEU A 59 3.44 -2.95 12.86
C LEU A 59 2.52 -1.73 12.74
N ALA A 60 1.41 -1.86 12.00
CA ALA A 60 0.43 -0.79 11.81
C ALA A 60 -0.16 -0.31 13.15
N GLY A 61 -0.41 -1.22 14.08
CA GLY A 61 -0.95 -0.94 15.42
C GLY A 61 -0.02 -0.15 16.33
N ARG A 62 1.26 0.05 15.99
CA ARG A 62 2.19 0.92 16.75
C ARG A 62 1.95 2.40 16.47
N SER A 63 1.26 2.72 15.38
CA SER A 63 0.94 4.09 15.02
C SER A 63 0.00 4.72 16.06
N PRO A 64 0.28 5.93 16.57
CA PRO A 64 -0.65 6.66 17.45
C PRO A 64 -2.01 6.96 16.81
N ILE A 65 -2.08 6.95 15.47
CA ILE A 65 -3.32 7.15 14.70
C ILE A 65 -3.87 5.82 14.17
N ALA A 66 -3.37 4.69 14.68
CA ALA A 66 -3.89 3.38 14.31
C ALA A 66 -5.39 3.33 14.62
N SER A 67 -6.15 2.86 13.63
CA SER A 67 -7.56 2.52 13.81
C SER A 67 -7.68 1.01 13.75
N PRO A 68 -8.60 0.37 14.49
CA PRO A 68 -8.93 -1.03 14.28
C PRO A 68 -9.43 -1.19 12.84
N VAL A 69 -8.58 -1.71 11.96
CA VAL A 69 -8.97 -1.96 10.58
C VAL A 69 -9.55 -3.37 10.52
N GLU A 70 -10.82 -3.47 10.91
CA GLU A 70 -11.55 -4.72 10.78
C GLU A 70 -11.92 -4.98 9.32
N ASN A 71 -11.69 -6.21 8.85
CA ASN A 71 -12.18 -6.72 7.58
C ASN A 71 -11.68 -6.01 6.30
N GLN A 72 -10.58 -5.25 6.35
CA GLN A 72 -9.99 -4.68 5.14
C GLN A 72 -9.60 -5.80 4.17
N PRO A 73 -10.19 -5.85 2.97
CA PRO A 73 -9.90 -6.90 2.01
C PRO A 73 -8.47 -6.81 1.47
N ILE A 74 -7.79 -7.95 1.41
CA ILE A 74 -6.43 -8.07 0.87
C ILE A 74 -6.48 -8.96 -0.38
N PHE A 75 -5.97 -8.45 -1.49
CA PHE A 75 -5.87 -9.16 -2.76
C PHE A 75 -4.41 -9.42 -3.10
N LEU A 76 -4.01 -10.69 -3.09
CA LEU A 76 -2.67 -11.15 -3.38
C LEU A 76 -2.57 -11.62 -4.83
N THR A 77 -1.71 -10.99 -5.61
CA THR A 77 -1.49 -11.33 -7.02
C THR A 77 -0.08 -11.89 -7.27
N ASN A 78 0.15 -12.36 -8.48
CA ASN A 78 1.46 -12.72 -9.01
C ASN A 78 2.03 -11.64 -9.96
N GLY A 79 1.47 -10.42 -9.93
CA GLY A 79 1.82 -9.31 -10.83
C GLY A 79 1.41 -9.50 -12.30
N GLY A 80 0.55 -10.47 -12.57
CA GLY A 80 -0.02 -10.76 -13.88
C GLY A 80 -1.13 -9.79 -14.30
N TRP A 81 -2.08 -10.27 -15.08
CA TRP A 81 -3.12 -9.42 -15.68
C TRP A 81 -4.06 -8.80 -14.63
N ARG A 82 -4.35 -9.49 -13.51
CA ARG A 82 -5.18 -8.94 -12.42
C ARG A 82 -4.52 -7.71 -11.80
N TRP A 83 -3.21 -7.78 -11.52
CA TRP A 83 -2.45 -6.60 -11.08
C TRP A 83 -2.50 -5.48 -12.12
N LYS A 84 -2.20 -5.77 -13.39
CA LYS A 84 -2.19 -4.75 -14.44
C LYS A 84 -3.52 -4.01 -14.57
N LEU A 85 -4.65 -4.71 -14.40
CA LEU A 85 -5.98 -4.13 -14.42
C LEU A 85 -6.30 -3.34 -13.14
N LEU A 86 -5.89 -3.83 -11.97
CA LEU A 86 -6.18 -3.18 -10.68
C LEU A 86 -5.25 -1.98 -10.41
N ALA A 87 -4.03 -1.99 -10.94
CA ALA A 87 -2.99 -1.00 -10.68
C ALA A 87 -2.66 -0.13 -11.90
N LEU A 88 -3.66 0.24 -12.72
CA LEU A 88 -3.46 0.99 -13.97
C LEU A 88 -2.60 2.25 -13.79
N SER A 89 -2.75 2.97 -12.67
CA SER A 89 -2.00 4.19 -12.34
C SER A 89 -0.69 3.95 -11.59
N SER A 90 -0.39 2.70 -11.20
CA SER A 90 0.72 2.38 -10.29
C SER A 90 1.35 1.01 -10.59
N GLN A 91 1.50 0.65 -11.86
CA GLN A 91 1.96 -0.68 -12.26
C GLN A 91 3.34 -1.08 -11.71
N GLY A 92 4.20 -0.09 -11.42
CA GLY A 92 5.51 -0.28 -10.78
C GLY A 92 5.49 -0.27 -9.24
N GLY A 93 4.32 -0.19 -8.61
CA GLY A 93 4.16 -0.25 -7.16
C GLY A 93 4.26 -1.68 -6.60
N PHE A 94 4.48 -1.77 -5.29
CA PHE A 94 4.45 -3.04 -4.53
C PHE A 94 3.03 -3.43 -4.14
N ALA A 95 2.24 -2.44 -3.75
CA ALA A 95 0.84 -2.57 -3.44
C ALA A 95 0.14 -1.22 -3.70
N LEU A 96 -1.16 -1.21 -3.51
CA LEU A 96 -1.97 -0.01 -3.42
C LEU A 96 -3.14 -0.25 -2.47
N SER A 97 -3.50 0.80 -1.74
CA SER A 97 -4.76 0.91 -1.01
C SER A 97 -5.68 1.89 -1.72
N ARG A 98 -6.98 1.55 -1.82
CA ARG A 98 -7.97 2.45 -2.44
C ARG A 98 -8.66 3.30 -1.39
N THR A 99 -8.71 4.61 -1.63
CA THR A 99 -9.29 5.61 -0.71
C THR A 99 -10.74 5.33 -0.30
N LEU A 100 -11.60 4.86 -1.21
CA LEU A 100 -13.05 4.72 -0.94
C LEU A 100 -13.48 3.36 -0.40
N ILE A 101 -12.85 2.28 -0.87
CA ILE A 101 -13.24 0.91 -0.51
C ILE A 101 -12.25 0.26 0.46
N GLU A 102 -11.20 1.00 0.84
CA GLU A 102 -10.11 0.60 1.73
C GLU A 102 -9.38 -0.68 1.34
N THR A 103 -9.69 -1.32 0.21
CA THR A 103 -9.04 -2.54 -0.27
C THR A 103 -7.53 -2.38 -0.48
N ILE A 104 -6.75 -3.37 -0.05
CA ILE A 104 -5.33 -3.53 -0.37
C ILE A 104 -5.18 -4.51 -1.53
N VAL A 105 -4.47 -4.10 -2.58
CA VAL A 105 -4.06 -4.99 -3.67
C VAL A 105 -2.55 -5.04 -3.70
N VAL A 106 -1.99 -6.24 -3.62
CA VAL A 106 -0.55 -6.48 -3.65
C VAL A 106 -0.15 -6.99 -5.03
N ASN A 107 1.00 -6.53 -5.53
CA ASN A 107 1.63 -6.97 -6.77
C ASN A 107 2.15 -8.42 -6.62
N ARG A 108 3.37 -8.74 -7.06
CA ARG A 108 3.94 -10.09 -6.99
C ARG A 108 4.27 -10.44 -5.55
N SER A 109 3.34 -11.08 -4.87
CA SER A 109 3.49 -11.46 -3.47
C SER A 109 3.94 -12.91 -3.35
N ASN A 110 4.83 -13.18 -2.41
CA ASN A 110 5.27 -14.52 -2.04
C ASN A 110 5.15 -14.66 -0.51
N ALA A 111 4.06 -15.28 -0.09
CA ALA A 111 3.77 -15.51 1.32
C ALA A 111 4.74 -16.51 1.98
N ASP A 112 5.44 -17.36 1.22
CA ASP A 112 6.41 -18.30 1.78
C ASP A 112 7.69 -17.59 2.25
N GLN A 113 7.99 -16.42 1.69
CA GLN A 113 9.24 -15.68 1.93
C GLN A 113 9.03 -14.31 2.55
N ASP A 114 7.81 -13.98 2.99
CA ASP A 114 7.44 -12.64 3.46
C ASP A 114 7.92 -11.56 2.48
N SER A 115 7.64 -11.70 1.17
CA SER A 115 8.21 -10.82 0.15
C SER A 115 7.22 -10.35 -0.93
N VAL A 116 7.50 -9.17 -1.49
CA VAL A 116 6.79 -8.56 -2.62
C VAL A 116 7.79 -7.99 -3.63
N PHE A 117 7.50 -8.17 -4.92
CA PHE A 117 8.35 -7.74 -6.01
C PHE A 117 7.60 -6.83 -6.99
N ASN A 118 8.21 -5.70 -7.37
CA ASN A 118 7.63 -4.80 -8.38
C ASN A 118 8.27 -4.94 -9.77
N GLY A 119 9.41 -5.63 -9.89
CA GLY A 119 10.11 -5.86 -11.16
C GLY A 119 11.02 -4.70 -11.62
N ALA A 120 11.26 -3.70 -10.77
CA ALA A 120 12.25 -2.65 -11.04
C ALA A 120 13.68 -3.23 -11.05
N SER A 121 14.65 -2.47 -11.56
CA SER A 121 16.07 -2.85 -11.50
C SER A 121 16.72 -2.53 -10.15
N VAL A 122 16.22 -1.52 -9.44
CA VAL A 122 16.72 -1.03 -8.15
C VAL A 122 15.56 -0.98 -7.15
N ALA A 123 15.83 -1.32 -5.89
CA ALA A 123 14.84 -1.27 -4.79
C ALA A 123 13.54 -2.03 -5.15
N ARG A 124 13.69 -3.22 -5.73
CA ARG A 124 12.60 -3.99 -6.35
C ARG A 124 11.87 -4.95 -5.42
N ASP A 125 12.36 -5.07 -4.19
CA ASP A 125 11.96 -6.04 -3.19
C ASP A 125 11.52 -5.29 -1.91
N ARG A 126 10.45 -5.78 -1.28
CA ARG A 126 10.03 -5.39 0.08
C ARG A 126 9.52 -6.60 0.81
N SER A 127 9.45 -6.52 2.15
CA SER A 127 8.71 -7.52 2.90
C SER A 127 7.21 -7.43 2.63
N LEU A 128 6.50 -8.54 2.61
CA LEU A 128 5.04 -8.56 2.45
C LEU A 128 4.35 -7.95 3.67
N SER A 129 4.79 -8.33 4.87
CA SER A 129 4.31 -7.77 6.13
C SER A 129 4.52 -6.26 6.23
N GLY A 130 5.70 -5.76 5.85
CA GLY A 130 5.97 -4.32 5.81
C GLY A 130 5.17 -3.59 4.74
N THR A 131 4.98 -4.20 3.57
CA THR A 131 4.12 -3.64 2.50
C THR A 131 2.66 -3.54 2.95
N LEU A 132 2.13 -4.58 3.60
CA LEU A 132 0.77 -4.55 4.16
C LEU A 132 0.64 -3.49 5.25
N ALA A 133 1.60 -3.40 6.19
CA ALA A 133 1.60 -2.38 7.24
C ALA A 133 1.64 -0.96 6.66
N HIS A 134 2.42 -0.73 5.59
CA HIS A 134 2.46 0.53 4.87
C HIS A 134 1.06 0.89 4.31
N GLU A 135 0.40 -0.03 3.62
CA GLU A 135 -0.93 0.23 3.04
C GLU A 135 -2.04 0.37 4.09
N MET A 136 -1.96 -0.39 5.19
CA MET A 136 -2.84 -0.23 6.35
C MET A 136 -2.67 1.17 6.98
N THR A 137 -1.45 1.70 7.00
CA THR A 137 -1.17 3.03 7.53
C THR A 137 -1.78 4.13 6.66
N HIS A 138 -1.81 3.97 5.33
CA HIS A 138 -2.57 4.88 4.46
C HIS A 138 -4.06 4.91 4.80
N THR A 139 -4.66 3.76 5.12
CA THR A 139 -6.04 3.70 5.62
C THR A 139 -6.19 4.43 6.97
N ALA A 140 -5.26 4.22 7.90
CA ALA A 140 -5.26 4.92 9.20
C ALA A 140 -5.18 6.45 9.03
N ILE A 141 -4.30 6.94 8.15
CA ILE A 141 -4.19 8.36 7.79
C ILE A 141 -5.53 8.91 7.30
N ARG A 142 -6.22 8.21 6.39
CA ARG A 142 -7.51 8.65 5.85
C ARG A 142 -8.63 8.64 6.90
N LYS A 143 -8.65 7.64 7.79
CA LYS A 143 -9.62 7.58 8.89
C LYS A 143 -9.42 8.69 9.90
N HIS A 144 -8.17 9.01 10.21
CA HIS A 144 -7.82 10.01 11.23
C HIS A 144 -7.89 11.45 10.72
N PHE A 145 -7.32 11.73 9.54
CA PHE A 145 -7.26 13.09 8.98
C PHE A 145 -8.31 13.38 7.89
N GLY A 146 -9.16 12.41 7.57
CA GLY A 146 -10.23 12.49 6.58
C GLY A 146 -9.87 11.92 5.20
N LEU A 147 -10.91 11.58 4.42
CA LEU A 147 -10.77 10.90 3.13
C LEU A 147 -9.92 11.66 2.09
N LEU A 148 -9.78 12.98 2.24
CA LEU A 148 -8.99 13.83 1.35
C LEU A 148 -7.52 13.95 1.78
N ALA A 149 -7.08 13.22 2.81
CA ALA A 149 -5.71 13.27 3.32
C ALA A 149 -4.66 13.05 2.22
N ASP A 150 -4.91 12.15 1.26
CA ASP A 150 -4.00 11.86 0.14
C ASP A 150 -3.71 13.07 -0.75
N ALA A 151 -4.73 13.92 -0.96
CA ALA A 151 -4.60 15.14 -1.75
C ALA A 151 -4.13 16.33 -0.90
N ARG A 152 -4.45 16.32 0.41
CA ARG A 152 -4.13 17.41 1.34
C ARG A 152 -2.66 17.41 1.75
N TYR A 153 -2.10 16.25 2.07
CA TYR A 153 -0.76 16.17 2.64
C TYR A 153 0.31 15.83 1.60
N PRO A 154 1.48 16.47 1.67
CA PRO A 154 2.58 16.17 0.76
C PRO A 154 2.98 14.70 0.77
N ALA A 155 3.42 14.18 -0.39
CA ALA A 155 3.83 12.78 -0.51
C ALA A 155 4.94 12.39 0.48
N TRP A 156 5.88 13.29 0.79
CA TRP A 156 6.99 12.99 1.70
C TRP A 156 6.52 12.59 3.10
N VAL A 157 5.44 13.19 3.62
CA VAL A 157 4.93 12.89 4.96
C VAL A 157 4.02 11.67 4.93
N ARG A 158 3.16 11.54 3.91
CA ARG A 158 2.26 10.37 3.78
C ARG A 158 3.06 9.09 3.58
N GLU A 159 3.86 9.03 2.52
CA GLU A 159 4.64 7.84 2.18
C GLU A 159 5.75 7.59 3.22
N GLY A 160 6.39 8.66 3.71
CA GLY A 160 7.42 8.57 4.74
C GLY A 160 6.89 8.06 6.07
N TYR A 161 5.68 8.45 6.47
CA TYR A 161 5.05 7.96 7.70
C TYR A 161 4.61 6.51 7.57
N CYS A 162 4.05 6.12 6.43
CA CYS A 162 3.74 4.71 6.15
C CYS A 162 5.01 3.83 6.20
N ASP A 163 6.13 4.29 5.62
CA ASP A 163 7.41 3.58 5.70
C ASP A 163 8.02 3.57 7.11
N TYR A 164 7.80 4.63 7.90
CA TYR A 164 8.20 4.67 9.31
C TYR A 164 7.43 3.64 10.15
N VAL A 165 6.09 3.60 10.02
CA VAL A 165 5.24 2.65 10.75
C VAL A 165 5.51 1.20 10.32
N ALA A 166 5.73 0.97 9.03
CA ALA A 166 6.14 -0.33 8.50
C ALA A 166 7.52 -0.78 8.99
N GLY A 167 8.33 0.14 9.54
CA GLY A 167 9.68 -0.12 10.05
C GLY A 167 10.77 -0.25 8.98
N SER A 168 10.41 -0.26 7.69
CA SER A 168 11.37 -0.34 6.58
C SER A 168 10.77 0.12 5.26
N GLY A 169 11.62 0.70 4.38
CA GLY A 169 11.32 1.02 2.98
C GLY A 169 11.73 -0.10 2.01
N SER A 170 11.81 0.22 0.71
CA SER A 170 12.45 -0.62 -0.32
C SER A 170 13.97 -0.39 -0.44
N LEU A 171 14.52 0.54 0.34
CA LEU A 171 15.97 0.80 0.46
C LEU A 171 16.38 0.76 1.92
N SER A 172 17.48 0.06 2.20
CA SER A 172 18.26 0.23 3.43
C SER A 172 19.04 1.55 3.40
N ASP A 173 19.51 1.99 4.57
CA ASP A 173 20.31 3.22 4.70
C ASP A 173 21.62 3.10 3.88
N ALA A 174 22.28 1.93 3.89
CA ALA A 174 23.50 1.67 3.13
C ALA A 174 23.27 1.67 1.60
N GLU A 175 22.14 1.15 1.11
CA GLU A 175 21.80 1.20 -0.31
C GLU A 175 21.48 2.63 -0.75
N ALA A 176 20.74 3.38 0.06
CA ALA A 176 20.45 4.78 -0.22
C ALA A 176 21.73 5.64 -0.26
N GLU A 177 22.66 5.43 0.67
CA GLU A 177 23.96 6.10 0.68
C GLU A 177 24.79 5.80 -0.58
N LYS A 178 24.82 4.54 -1.02
CA LYS A 178 25.48 4.16 -2.28
C LYS A 178 24.89 4.87 -3.49
N LEU A 179 23.56 4.93 -3.59
CA LEU A 179 22.86 5.64 -4.68
C LEU A 179 23.17 7.14 -4.66
N ILE A 180 23.17 7.76 -3.48
CA ILE A 180 23.51 9.18 -3.32
C ILE A 180 24.96 9.45 -3.74
N ALA A 181 25.91 8.61 -3.31
CA ALA A 181 27.32 8.73 -3.68
C ALA A 181 27.53 8.57 -5.20
N ALA A 182 26.79 7.65 -5.82
CA ALA A 182 26.77 7.44 -7.26
C ALA A 182 26.02 8.53 -8.05
N LYS A 183 25.38 9.49 -7.36
CA LYS A 183 24.49 10.52 -7.96
C LYS A 183 23.33 9.90 -8.76
N GLU A 184 22.83 8.76 -8.30
CA GLU A 184 21.65 8.08 -8.85
C GLU A 184 20.41 8.41 -8.00
N TYR A 185 19.30 8.76 -8.65
CA TYR A 185 18.07 9.21 -7.98
C TYR A 185 16.84 8.42 -8.41
N PRO A 186 16.79 7.09 -8.17
CA PRO A 186 15.61 6.30 -8.45
C PRO A 186 14.43 6.75 -7.57
N PRO A 187 13.16 6.51 -7.97
CA PRO A 187 11.99 6.91 -7.19
C PRO A 187 12.02 6.44 -5.73
N ALA A 188 12.56 5.24 -5.46
CA ALA A 188 12.68 4.70 -4.10
C ALA A 188 13.51 5.58 -3.15
N LEU A 189 14.44 6.38 -3.66
CA LEU A 189 15.24 7.29 -2.83
C LEU A 189 14.39 8.42 -2.23
N ALA A 190 13.32 8.85 -2.91
CA ALA A 190 12.40 9.85 -2.39
C ALA A 190 11.60 9.31 -1.18
N TYR A 191 11.18 8.04 -1.23
CA TYR A 191 10.52 7.35 -0.12
C TYR A 191 11.46 7.22 1.08
N TRP A 192 12.71 6.79 0.84
CA TRP A 192 13.73 6.73 1.89
C TRP A 192 13.97 8.09 2.55
N ARG A 193 14.14 9.16 1.76
CA ARG A 193 14.30 10.54 2.28
C ARG A 193 13.08 10.99 3.09
N GLY A 194 11.87 10.68 2.61
CA GLY A 194 10.63 10.93 3.32
C GLY A 194 10.61 10.27 4.70
N ARG A 195 10.92 8.97 4.76
CA ARG A 195 11.02 8.22 6.02
C ARG A 195 12.04 8.84 6.97
N LYS A 196 13.27 9.16 6.52
CA LYS A 196 14.30 9.78 7.38
C LYS A 196 13.86 11.16 7.91
N ARG A 197 13.15 11.93 7.10
CA ARG A 197 12.56 13.22 7.52
C ARG A 197 11.49 13.00 8.59
N VAL A 198 10.56 12.08 8.37
CA VAL A 198 9.53 11.72 9.35
C VAL A 198 10.12 11.23 10.66
N GLU A 199 11.11 10.33 10.62
CA GLU A 199 11.83 9.88 11.82
C GLU A 199 12.42 11.04 12.63
N THR A 200 12.96 12.04 11.94
CA THR A 200 13.56 13.23 12.56
C THR A 200 12.51 14.13 13.19
N GLU A 201 11.41 14.40 12.47
CA GLU A 201 10.33 15.26 12.96
C GLU A 201 9.57 14.60 14.12
N LEU A 202 9.31 13.29 14.06
CA LEU A 202 8.70 12.56 15.17
C LEU A 202 9.59 12.57 16.41
N ARG A 203 10.91 12.43 16.25
CA ARG A 203 11.85 12.58 17.38
C ARG A 203 11.79 13.98 18.00
N ARG A 204 11.58 15.03 17.20
CA ARG A 204 11.49 16.42 17.67
C ARG A 204 10.17 16.73 18.36
N ASN A 205 9.07 16.15 17.90
CA ASN A 205 7.72 16.47 18.38
C ASN A 205 7.15 15.47 19.40
N GLY A 206 8.00 14.59 19.95
CA GLY A 206 7.60 13.59 20.95
C GLY A 206 6.80 12.40 20.38
N GLY A 207 6.89 12.15 19.08
CA GLY A 207 6.20 11.05 18.41
C GLY A 207 4.76 11.37 18.00
N SER A 208 4.36 12.65 18.03
CA SER A 208 3.01 13.07 17.66
C SER A 208 2.82 13.04 16.14
N ALA A 209 1.98 12.12 15.67
CA ALA A 209 1.54 12.08 14.28
C ALA A 209 0.75 13.34 13.91
N ASP A 210 -0.14 13.83 14.78
CA ASP A 210 -0.89 15.06 14.53
C ASP A 210 0.03 16.26 14.31
N ALA A 211 1.04 16.45 15.18
CA ALA A 211 2.00 17.55 15.02
C ALA A 211 2.85 17.38 13.75
N LEU A 212 3.23 16.15 13.39
CA LEU A 212 3.95 15.85 12.14
C LEU A 212 3.14 16.29 10.92
N PHE A 213 1.88 15.87 10.84
CA PHE A 213 1.02 16.17 9.69
C PHE A 213 0.60 17.65 9.65
N ALA A 214 0.36 18.29 10.80
CA ALA A 214 0.08 19.71 10.89
C ALA A 214 1.26 20.57 10.38
N GLY A 215 2.49 20.24 10.77
CA GLY A 215 3.69 20.95 10.32
C GLY A 215 4.08 20.69 8.86
N ALA A 216 3.54 19.64 8.25
CA ALA A 216 3.79 19.31 6.84
C ALA A 216 2.85 20.01 5.86
N GLY A 217 1.69 20.48 6.33
CA GLY A 217 0.67 21.16 5.53
C GLY A 217 0.79 22.69 5.50
N ALA A 218 1.77 23.25 6.21
CA ALA A 218 2.08 24.68 6.25
C ALA A 218 3.15 25.07 5.22
#